data_AF-A0A2N2X6S3-F1
#
_entry.id   AF-A0A2N2X6S3-F1
#
_cell.length_a   1.000
_cell.length_b   1.000
_cell.length_c   1.000
_cell.angle_alpha   90.00
_cell.angle_beta   90.00
_cell.angle_gamma   90.00
#
_symmetry.space_group_name_H-M   'P 1'
#
loop_
_entity.id
_entity.type
_entity.pdbx_description
1 polymer ?
#
loop_
_entity_poly.entity_id
_entity_poly.type
_entity_poly.pdbx_seq_one_letter_code
_entity_poly.pdbx_strand_id
1 'polypeptide(L)'
;MLKKMLINNPDSLYAALKMAYTSNYQLNWVCRLGFNNTFILALPESLDQKENITTFSQLAAKSSHFAFGAEFDFYEREDGFKGPMMVYPFNFKNKAELDVNLKFQALENHTVDVIIAFSTDSRIRQMNLRVLKNDKHFFQPIRPVL
;
A
#
# COMPACT_ATOMS: atom_id res chain seq x y z
N MET A 1 17.68 -9.07 3.98
CA MET A 1 17.84 -7.61 3.91
C MET A 1 18.58 -7.11 5.14
N LEU A 2 19.46 -6.11 4.99
CA LEU A 2 20.12 -5.38 6.08
C LEU A 2 19.06 -4.64 6.94
N LYS A 3 18.44 -5.35 7.88
CA LYS A 3 17.34 -4.87 8.76
C LYS A 3 17.73 -3.73 9.73
N LYS A 4 18.95 -3.18 9.66
CA LYS A 4 19.53 -2.34 10.74
C LYS A 4 19.78 -0.86 10.41
N MET A 5 19.57 -0.39 9.18
CA MET A 5 19.78 1.04 8.86
C MET A 5 18.46 1.82 8.98
N LEU A 6 18.22 2.39 10.17
CA LEU A 6 17.19 3.42 10.37
C LEU A 6 17.74 4.76 9.87
N ILE A 7 17.75 4.94 8.55
CA ILE A 7 18.08 6.22 7.90
C ILE A 7 16.80 6.73 7.25
N ASN A 8 16.22 7.79 7.82
CA ASN A 8 14.94 8.34 7.38
C ASN A 8 15.04 9.17 6.10
N ASN A 9 16.24 9.62 5.72
CA ASN A 9 16.49 10.33 4.47
C ASN A 9 16.71 9.32 3.32
N PRO A 10 15.90 9.33 2.24
CA PRO A 10 16.02 8.36 1.14
C PRO A 10 17.34 8.41 0.37
N ASP A 11 17.98 9.57 0.25
CA ASP A 11 19.29 9.71 -0.42
C ASP A 11 20.40 9.11 0.44
N SER A 12 20.40 9.44 1.73
CA SER A 12 21.35 8.87 2.69
C SER A 12 21.19 7.36 2.83
N LEU A 13 19.95 6.85 2.83
CA LEU A 13 19.67 5.42 2.88
C LEU A 13 20.18 4.71 1.62
N TYR A 14 19.92 5.28 0.43
CA TYR A 14 20.42 4.73 -0.83
C TYR A 14 21.94 4.67 -0.87
N ALA A 15 22.62 5.74 -0.48
CA ALA A 15 24.09 5.77 -0.43
C ALA A 15 24.66 4.73 0.53
N ALA A 16 24.08 4.62 1.73
CA ALA A 16 24.50 3.65 2.74
C ALA A 16 24.28 2.19 2.29
N LEU A 17 23.13 1.90 1.66
CA LEU A 17 22.84 0.58 1.10
C LEU A 17 23.77 0.25 -0.07
N LYS A 18 23.99 1.19 -0.99
CA LYS A 18 24.93 1.00 -2.10
C LYS A 18 26.32 0.63 -1.60
N MET A 19 26.85 1.37 -0.61
CA MET A 19 28.14 1.05 0.00
C MET A 19 28.14 -0.32 0.68
N ALA A 20 27.12 -0.64 1.48
CA ALA A 20 27.05 -1.90 2.20
C ALA A 20 26.95 -3.12 1.27
N TYR A 21 26.23 -2.99 0.15
CA TYR A 21 26.08 -4.06 -0.83
C TYR A 21 27.35 -4.27 -1.66
N THR A 22 28.04 -3.20 -2.06
CA THR A 22 29.33 -3.31 -2.74
C THR A 22 30.37 -3.97 -1.84
N SER A 23 30.50 -3.53 -0.58
CA SER A 23 31.53 -4.03 0.33
C SER A 23 31.29 -5.47 0.80
N ASN A 24 30.05 -5.84 1.12
CA ASN A 24 29.77 -7.14 1.75
C ASN A 24 29.43 -8.24 0.74
N TYR A 25 28.96 -7.88 -0.45
CA TYR A 25 28.40 -8.83 -1.42
C TYR A 25 28.91 -8.63 -2.84
N GLN A 26 29.79 -7.65 -3.10
CA GLN A 26 30.27 -7.31 -4.45
C GLN A 26 29.14 -6.97 -5.44
N LEU A 27 28.01 -6.47 -4.93
CA LEU A 27 26.85 -6.06 -5.71
C LEU A 27 26.79 -4.54 -5.83
N ASN A 28 26.63 -4.04 -7.05
CA ASN A 28 26.59 -2.59 -7.33
C ASN A 28 25.18 -2.14 -7.70
N TRP A 29 24.66 -1.17 -6.95
CA TRP A 29 23.43 -0.47 -7.31
C TRP A 29 23.77 0.68 -8.27
N VAL A 30 23.15 0.69 -9.44
CA VAL A 30 23.37 1.65 -10.51
C VAL A 30 22.64 2.95 -10.21
N CYS A 31 21.32 2.91 -10.10
CA CYS A 31 20.49 4.08 -9.90
C CYS A 31 19.14 3.75 -9.24
N ARG A 32 18.43 4.80 -8.83
CA ARG A 32 17.02 4.70 -8.41
C ARG A 32 16.13 4.87 -9.63
N LEU A 33 15.03 4.11 -9.69
CA LEU A 33 14.07 4.19 -10.78
C LEU A 33 13.14 5.42 -10.73
N GLY A 34 13.20 6.21 -9.66
CA GLY A 34 12.51 7.51 -9.56
C GLY A 34 11.05 7.46 -9.12
N PHE A 35 10.41 6.29 -9.05
CA PHE A 35 9.03 6.14 -8.58
C PHE A 35 8.93 5.56 -7.17
N ASN A 36 7.76 5.75 -6.54
CA ASN A 36 7.39 5.12 -5.28
C ASN A 36 6.48 3.92 -5.57
N ASN A 37 6.79 2.77 -4.99
CA ASN A 37 6.00 1.55 -5.11
C ASN A 37 5.65 0.97 -3.75
N THR A 38 4.66 1.57 -3.10
CA THR A 38 4.23 1.16 -1.76
C THR A 38 2.78 0.68 -1.77
N PHE A 39 2.37 0.04 -0.68
CA PHE A 39 0.97 -0.36 -0.48
C PHE A 39 0.08 0.88 -0.30
N ILE A 40 -1.08 0.82 -0.94
CA ILE A 40 -2.12 1.83 -0.86
C ILE A 40 -3.48 1.17 -0.61
N LEU A 41 -4.43 1.96 -0.14
CA LEU A 41 -5.85 1.63 -0.18
C LEU A 41 -6.50 2.38 -1.34
N ALA A 42 -7.29 1.67 -2.14
CA ALA A 42 -7.98 2.21 -3.29
C ALA A 42 -9.48 1.91 -3.23
N LEU A 43 -10.29 2.86 -3.69
CA LEU A 43 -11.74 2.73 -3.83
C LEU A 43 -12.23 3.45 -5.09
N PRO A 44 -13.41 3.13 -5.64
CA PRO A 44 -13.93 3.80 -6.82
C PRO A 44 -14.13 5.30 -6.58
N GLU A 45 -13.75 6.15 -7.54
CA GLU A 45 -13.87 7.61 -7.40
C GLU A 45 -15.30 8.08 -7.03
N SER A 46 -16.33 7.36 -7.50
CA SER A 46 -17.73 7.63 -7.19
C SER A 46 -18.08 7.46 -5.71
N LEU A 47 -17.37 6.56 -5.01
CA LEU A 47 -17.56 6.33 -3.57
C LEU A 47 -16.92 7.45 -2.75
N ASP A 48 -15.76 7.95 -3.19
CA ASP A 48 -15.10 9.11 -2.57
C ASP A 48 -15.99 10.36 -2.66
N GLN A 49 -16.52 10.67 -3.84
CA GLN A 49 -17.37 11.86 -4.03
C GLN A 49 -18.59 11.89 -3.11
N LYS A 50 -19.14 10.72 -2.80
CA LYS A 50 -20.30 10.59 -1.92
C LYS A 50 -19.92 10.65 -0.43
N GLU A 51 -18.81 10.03 -0.06
CA GLU A 51 -18.46 9.79 1.34
C GLU A 51 -17.35 10.71 1.86
N ASN A 52 -16.70 11.50 1.00
CA ASN A 52 -15.60 12.40 1.30
C ASN A 52 -14.43 11.67 2.01
N ILE A 53 -13.91 10.62 1.36
CA ILE A 53 -12.88 9.73 1.90
C ILE A 53 -11.62 9.86 1.06
N THR A 54 -10.68 10.65 1.56
CA THR A 54 -9.40 10.94 0.89
C THR A 54 -8.18 10.41 1.66
N THR A 55 -8.36 9.99 2.93
CA THR A 55 -7.28 9.49 3.78
C THR A 55 -7.61 8.15 4.45
N PHE A 56 -6.57 7.45 4.91
CA PHE A 56 -6.72 6.20 5.67
C PHE A 56 -7.47 6.43 6.97
N SER A 57 -7.20 7.55 7.68
CA SER A 57 -7.93 7.90 8.90
C SER A 57 -9.42 8.14 8.65
N GLN A 58 -9.79 8.82 7.56
CA GLN A 58 -11.19 9.03 7.19
C GLN A 58 -11.89 7.72 6.86
N LEU A 59 -11.22 6.83 6.11
CA LEU A 59 -11.74 5.50 5.85
C LEU A 59 -11.91 4.70 7.14
N ALA A 60 -10.95 4.73 8.06
CA ALA A 60 -11.02 4.01 9.32
C ALA A 60 -12.28 4.39 10.11
N ALA A 61 -12.58 5.69 10.20
CA ALA A 61 -13.77 6.19 10.89
C ALA A 61 -15.11 5.69 10.32
N LYS A 62 -15.14 5.30 9.03
CA LYS A 62 -16.35 4.85 8.32
C LYS A 62 -16.30 3.39 7.87
N SER A 63 -15.22 2.70 8.19
CA SER A 63 -14.89 1.37 7.63
C SER A 63 -15.99 0.33 7.84
N SER A 64 -16.79 0.44 8.91
CA SER A 64 -17.94 -0.45 9.20
C SER A 64 -19.06 -0.43 8.17
N HIS A 65 -19.04 0.51 7.22
CA HIS A 65 -19.97 0.55 6.10
C HIS A 65 -19.45 -0.15 4.84
N PHE A 66 -18.15 -0.46 4.80
CA PHE A 66 -17.46 -0.92 3.59
C PHE A 66 -16.95 -2.36 3.74
N ALA A 67 -16.98 -3.10 2.64
CA ALA A 67 -16.31 -4.37 2.48
C ALA A 67 -14.89 -4.16 1.94
N PHE A 68 -13.94 -4.93 2.48
CA PHE A 68 -12.52 -4.80 2.15
C PHE A 68 -11.98 -6.08 1.50
N GLY A 69 -11.28 -5.95 0.38
CA GLY A 69 -10.66 -7.07 -0.33
C GLY A 69 -9.14 -6.97 -0.36
N ALA A 70 -8.45 -8.05 -0.02
CA ALA A 70 -6.99 -8.14 -0.13
C ALA A 70 -6.53 -9.57 -0.42
N GLU A 71 -5.28 -9.69 -0.85
CA GLU A 71 -4.62 -10.98 -1.00
C GLU A 71 -4.50 -11.72 0.34
N PHE A 72 -4.50 -13.04 0.27
CA PHE A 72 -4.37 -13.92 1.44
C PHE A 72 -3.12 -13.59 2.28
N ASP A 73 -1.98 -13.44 1.62
CA ASP A 73 -0.70 -13.14 2.28
C ASP A 73 -0.72 -11.80 3.02
N PHE A 74 -1.49 -10.83 2.54
CA PHE A 74 -1.66 -9.55 3.22
C PHE A 74 -2.39 -9.69 4.56
N TYR A 75 -3.31 -10.65 4.72
CA TYR A 75 -3.96 -10.89 6.02
C TYR A 75 -3.06 -11.65 7.00
N GLU A 76 -2.17 -12.50 6.51
CA GLU A 76 -1.27 -13.30 7.35
C GLU A 76 -0.08 -12.51 7.88
N ARG A 77 0.48 -11.61 7.06
CA ARG A 77 1.67 -10.81 7.40
C ARG A 77 1.43 -9.87 8.57
N GLU A 78 2.44 -9.75 9.45
CA GLU A 78 2.42 -8.78 10.56
C GLU A 78 2.39 -7.33 10.07
N ASP A 79 3.13 -7.01 9.00
CA ASP A 79 3.13 -5.72 8.33
C ASP A 79 2.00 -5.57 7.29
N GLY A 80 1.24 -6.64 7.08
CA GLY A 80 0.00 -6.68 6.31
C GLY A 80 -1.17 -6.14 7.14
N PHE A 81 -2.39 -6.61 6.93
CA PHE A 81 -3.63 -6.03 7.47
C PHE A 81 -3.61 -5.71 8.99
N LYS A 82 -2.95 -6.55 9.80
CA LYS A 82 -2.84 -6.36 11.26
C LYS A 82 -2.00 -5.13 11.63
N GLY A 83 -0.98 -4.80 10.85
CA GLY A 83 -0.08 -3.68 11.10
C GLY A 83 -0.77 -2.31 11.01
N PRO A 84 -1.35 -1.93 9.86
CA PRO A 84 -2.11 -0.69 9.71
C PRO A 84 -3.26 -0.59 10.70
N MET A 85 -3.90 -1.72 11.09
CA MET A 85 -4.98 -1.72 12.07
C MET A 85 -4.58 -1.12 13.43
N MET A 86 -3.32 -1.25 13.84
CA MET A 86 -2.81 -0.63 15.07
C MET A 86 -2.72 0.89 15.00
N VAL A 87 -2.57 1.45 13.78
CA VAL A 87 -2.41 2.88 13.54
C VAL A 87 -3.72 3.53 13.08
N TYR A 88 -4.51 2.78 12.32
CA TYR A 88 -5.81 3.12 11.77
C TYR A 88 -6.79 2.05 12.20
N PRO A 89 -7.70 2.33 13.16
CA PRO A 89 -8.59 1.32 13.71
C PRO A 89 -9.70 0.95 12.71
N PHE A 90 -9.33 0.23 11.64
CA PHE A 90 -10.26 -0.26 10.63
C PHE A 90 -11.17 -1.31 11.25
N ASN A 91 -12.47 -1.19 11.01
CA ASN A 91 -13.50 -2.13 11.42
C ASN A 91 -14.43 -2.41 10.24
N PHE A 92 -13.90 -3.01 9.18
CA PHE A 92 -14.65 -3.27 7.95
C PHE A 92 -15.87 -4.17 8.18
N LYS A 93 -16.97 -3.87 7.49
CA LYS A 93 -18.22 -4.65 7.52
C LYS A 93 -17.97 -6.12 7.19
N ASN A 94 -17.18 -6.35 6.15
CA ASN A 94 -16.75 -7.66 5.70
C ASN A 94 -15.32 -7.58 5.15
N LYS A 95 -14.65 -8.73 5.13
CA LYS A 95 -13.31 -8.90 4.57
C LYS A 95 -13.34 -10.07 3.59
N ALA A 96 -12.71 -9.92 2.44
CA ALA A 96 -12.63 -10.96 1.43
C ALA A 96 -11.16 -11.23 1.09
N GLU A 97 -10.77 -12.49 1.19
CA GLU A 97 -9.48 -12.98 0.72
C GLU A 97 -9.60 -13.27 -0.77
N LEU A 98 -8.88 -12.50 -1.58
CA LEU A 98 -9.01 -12.49 -3.03
C LEU A 98 -7.64 -12.44 -3.69
N ASP A 99 -7.44 -13.26 -4.72
CA ASP A 99 -6.25 -13.14 -5.57
C ASP A 99 -6.15 -11.76 -6.22
N VAL A 100 -4.92 -11.41 -6.63
CA VAL A 100 -4.56 -10.10 -7.20
C VAL A 100 -5.50 -9.64 -8.31
N ASN A 101 -5.98 -10.53 -9.17
CA ASN A 101 -6.90 -10.18 -10.26
C ASN A 101 -8.36 -10.15 -9.81
N LEU A 102 -8.74 -11.04 -8.89
CA LEU A 102 -10.11 -11.16 -8.40
C LEU A 102 -10.51 -9.96 -7.54
N LYS A 103 -9.59 -9.33 -6.81
CA LYS A 103 -9.91 -8.14 -6.01
C LYS A 103 -10.35 -6.94 -6.85
N PHE A 104 -9.75 -6.73 -8.02
CA PHE A 104 -10.17 -5.66 -8.92
C PHE A 104 -11.53 -5.97 -9.55
N GLN A 105 -11.77 -7.21 -9.96
CA GLN A 105 -13.10 -7.65 -10.42
C GLN A 105 -14.17 -7.51 -9.32
N ALA A 106 -13.83 -7.86 -8.08
CA ALA A 106 -14.73 -7.72 -6.94
C ALA A 106 -15.04 -6.24 -6.65
N LEU A 107 -14.09 -5.34 -6.87
CA LEU A 107 -14.30 -3.88 -6.77
C LEU A 107 -15.24 -3.38 -7.87
N GLU A 108 -15.04 -3.83 -9.11
CA GLU A 108 -15.89 -3.50 -10.27
C GLU A 108 -17.32 -4.02 -10.10
N ASN A 109 -17.47 -5.23 -9.57
CA ASN A 109 -18.76 -5.86 -9.30
C ASN A 109 -19.40 -5.42 -7.96
N HIS A 110 -18.82 -4.45 -7.25
CA HIS A 110 -19.30 -3.97 -5.94
C HIS A 110 -19.44 -5.08 -4.87
N THR A 111 -18.66 -6.16 -5.00
CA THR A 111 -18.57 -7.21 -3.97
C THR A 111 -17.65 -6.77 -2.83
N VAL A 112 -16.68 -5.92 -3.12
CA VAL A 112 -15.88 -5.16 -2.15
C VAL A 112 -15.89 -3.69 -2.54
N ASP A 113 -15.71 -2.81 -1.55
CA ASP A 113 -15.73 -1.36 -1.74
C ASP A 113 -14.32 -0.76 -1.71
N VAL A 114 -13.40 -1.42 -1.00
CA VAL A 114 -12.02 -0.98 -0.82
C VAL A 114 -11.08 -2.16 -1.04
N ILE A 115 -9.97 -1.93 -1.74
CA ILE A 115 -8.92 -2.93 -1.92
C ILE A 115 -7.54 -2.40 -1.52
N ILE A 116 -6.61 -3.31 -1.28
CA ILE A 116 -5.19 -2.98 -1.32
C ILE A 116 -4.68 -2.99 -2.76
N ALA A 117 -3.71 -2.13 -3.06
CA ALA A 117 -2.97 -2.17 -4.32
C ALA A 117 -1.55 -1.64 -4.13
N PHE A 118 -0.71 -1.82 -5.14
CA PHE A 118 0.54 -1.09 -5.26
C PHE A 118 0.30 0.27 -5.91
N SER A 119 1.00 1.31 -5.46
CA SER A 119 0.85 2.67 -6.00
C SER A 119 1.19 2.79 -7.50
N THR A 120 1.82 1.77 -8.08
CA THR A 120 2.20 1.71 -9.50
C THR A 120 1.28 0.82 -10.34
N ASP A 121 0.24 0.23 -9.75
CA ASP A 121 -0.68 -0.65 -10.48
C ASP A 121 -1.44 0.13 -11.56
N SER A 122 -1.29 -0.30 -12.81
CA SER A 122 -1.90 0.39 -13.97
C SER A 122 -3.42 0.43 -13.90
N ARG A 123 -4.05 -0.55 -13.23
CA ARG A 123 -5.50 -0.67 -13.11
C ARG A 123 -6.13 0.47 -12.31
N ILE A 124 -5.36 1.12 -11.43
CA ILE A 124 -5.82 2.31 -10.69
C ILE A 124 -6.32 3.38 -11.66
N ARG A 125 -5.55 3.63 -12.73
CA ARG A 125 -5.95 4.62 -13.75
C ARG A 125 -7.03 4.10 -14.67
N GLN A 126 -6.94 2.83 -15.08
CA GLN A 126 -7.89 2.22 -16.03
C GLN A 126 -9.31 2.15 -15.44
N MET A 127 -9.43 1.90 -14.14
CA MET A 127 -10.70 1.76 -13.44
C MET A 127 -11.12 3.04 -12.69
N ASN A 128 -10.40 4.15 -12.89
CA ASN A 128 -10.65 5.43 -12.23
C ASN A 128 -10.80 5.30 -10.70
N LEU A 129 -9.79 4.72 -10.05
CA LEU A 129 -9.78 4.51 -8.61
C LEU A 129 -9.13 5.69 -7.88
N ARG A 130 -9.75 6.09 -6.77
CA ARG A 130 -9.17 7.00 -5.80
C ARG A 130 -8.15 6.26 -4.96
N VAL A 131 -6.91 6.74 -4.98
CA VAL A 131 -5.86 6.32 -4.04
C VAL A 131 -5.95 7.16 -2.76
N LEU A 132 -6.12 6.50 -1.62
CA LEU A 132 -6.18 7.18 -0.33
C LEU A 132 -4.80 7.59 0.19
N LYS A 133 -4.73 8.77 0.81
CA LYS A 133 -3.52 9.25 1.47
C LYS A 133 -3.29 8.49 2.79
N ASN A 134 -2.12 7.87 2.90
CA ASN A 134 -1.59 7.29 4.15
C ASN A 134 -1.09 8.43 5.08
N ASP A 135 -2.01 9.06 5.80
CA ASP A 135 -1.80 10.31 6.54
C ASP A 135 -0.99 10.18 7.85
N LYS A 136 -0.96 9.00 8.46
CA LYS A 136 -0.08 8.63 9.60
C LYS A 136 1.17 7.84 9.18
N HIS A 137 1.45 7.77 7.88
CA HIS A 137 2.71 7.23 7.34
C HIS A 137 3.07 5.80 7.77
N PHE A 138 2.06 4.91 7.95
CA PHE A 138 2.32 3.50 8.29
C PHE A 138 3.10 2.78 7.17
N PHE A 139 2.54 2.76 5.96
CA PHE A 139 3.27 2.31 4.77
C PHE A 139 4.32 3.33 4.35
N GLN A 140 5.58 3.02 4.62
CA GLN A 140 6.71 3.82 4.20
C GLN A 140 6.87 3.78 2.67
N PRO A 141 7.34 4.87 2.04
CA PRO A 141 7.61 4.87 0.61
C PRO A 141 8.76 3.92 0.27
N ILE A 142 8.57 3.10 -0.76
CA ILE A 142 9.59 2.19 -1.30
C ILE A 142 10.06 2.75 -2.63
N ARG A 143 11.36 2.98 -2.77
CA ARG A 143 11.97 3.50 -4.01
C ARG A 143 12.85 2.41 -4.64
N PRO A 144 12.39 1.75 -5.71
CA PRO A 144 13.15 0.70 -6.38
C PRO A 144 14.48 1.19 -6.97
N VAL A 145 15.43 0.27 -7.06
CA VAL A 145 16.79 0.47 -7.57
C VAL A 145 17.13 -0.56 -8.65
N LEU A 146 18.04 -0.19 -9.56
CA LEU A 146 18.74 -1.07 -10.49
C LEU A 146 20.14 -1.37 -9.97
#